data_AF-A0A7C5QP54-F1
#
_entry.id   AF-A0A7C5QP54-F1
#
_cell.length_a   1.000
_cell.length_b   1.000
_cell.length_c   1.000
_cell.angle_alpha   90.00
_cell.angle_beta   90.00
_cell.angle_gamma   90.00
#
_symmetry.space_group_name_H-M   'P 1'
#
loop_
_entity.id
_entity.type
_entity.pdbx_description
1 polymer ?
#
loop_
_entity_poly.entity_id
_entity_poly.type
_entity_poly.pdbx_seq_one_letter_code
_entity_poly.pdbx_strand_id
1 'polypeptide(L)'
;MVQRPRGSWQRCNARWSIPAYCSHRTREVPMPTPMLQIAMDYISLPPALAMAMKVAPEVDIIEIGTPLCKAVGLDAIRTMRELVGPDKLILADFKSPDVGGLEAKMAFDAGADMMTVIGGAALATVESALAAAKDAKKEMLMELTGVRDILARAREWRQIGVERMVYHRGWDEQAFSRQWVEEDRTVIRQLIDMGFKVTVTGGITKPLLAFFQPLPVSVVICGRGIRETPDPRQAAHEFRMEMQRLWGGGALAAPFPGGKVAASSAAENAAKALRWGLSEMGLALTVDGRGCPGCDSPQRFCWGTRVEVAMPAGVNALDVVARIAHSFGHTPAATRGSAASLVLDPAQLPTGAPNEVLDLLRATGNALRELGCTVDIAAGLSIAEKIMRD
;
A
#
# COMPACT_ATOMS: atom_id res chain seq x y z
N MET A 1 60.87 1.76 30.95
CA MET A 1 61.31 3.01 31.62
C MET A 1 61.29 4.13 30.60
N VAL A 2 60.46 5.16 30.83
CA VAL A 2 60.84 6.62 30.81
C VAL A 2 61.38 7.18 29.47
N GLN A 3 60.96 8.29 28.85
CA GLN A 3 60.00 9.39 29.06
C GLN A 3 59.91 10.19 27.72
N ARG A 4 58.89 11.05 27.59
CA ARG A 4 58.62 12.00 26.48
C ARG A 4 59.74 13.05 26.23
N PRO A 5 59.63 13.79 25.11
CA PRO A 5 59.69 15.27 25.15
C PRO A 5 58.46 15.87 24.41
N ARG A 6 57.59 16.71 25.01
CA ARG A 6 57.69 18.17 25.26
C ARG A 6 58.31 18.96 24.10
N GLY A 7 57.44 19.66 23.36
CA GLY A 7 57.81 20.56 22.27
C GLY A 7 58.17 21.98 22.72
N SER A 8 58.47 22.83 21.72
CA SER A 8 58.54 24.27 21.86
C SER A 8 57.87 24.97 20.68
N TRP A 9 57.13 26.01 21.05
CA TRP A 9 56.25 26.86 20.28
C TRP A 9 56.99 27.81 19.33
N GLN A 10 56.39 28.09 18.17
CA GLN A 10 56.43 29.43 17.58
C GLN A 10 55.00 29.86 17.22
N ARG A 11 54.63 31.03 17.75
CA ARG A 11 53.37 31.75 17.48
C ARG A 11 53.50 32.51 16.16
N CYS A 12 52.44 32.49 15.35
CA CYS A 12 52.08 33.63 14.51
C CYS A 12 50.55 33.83 14.56
N ASN A 13 50.15 35.02 14.99
CA ASN A 13 48.77 35.46 15.13
C ASN A 13 48.19 35.91 13.78
N ALA A 14 47.00 35.40 13.47
CA ALA A 14 45.82 36.06 12.89
C ALA A 14 45.94 37.01 11.67
N ARG A 15 45.21 36.72 10.58
CA ARG A 15 43.85 37.25 10.31
C ARG A 15 43.31 36.84 8.92
N TRP A 16 42.12 36.25 8.95
CA TRP A 16 40.99 36.29 7.99
C TRP A 16 41.22 36.25 6.47
N SER A 17 40.72 35.19 5.84
CA SER A 17 39.97 35.22 4.57
C SER A 17 39.10 33.96 4.50
N ILE A 18 37.77 34.12 4.55
CA ILE A 18 36.78 33.05 4.34
C ILE A 18 36.65 32.83 2.82
N PRO A 19 36.88 31.62 2.27
CA PRO A 19 36.40 31.30 0.93
C PRO A 19 34.94 30.86 0.99
N ALA A 20 34.20 31.33 -0.02
CA ALA A 20 32.76 31.26 -0.17
C ALA A 20 32.16 29.85 0.02
N TYR A 21 30.95 29.89 0.58
CA TYR A 21 29.97 28.82 0.74
C TYR A 21 29.84 27.98 -0.56
N CYS A 22 30.48 26.81 -0.59
CA CYS A 22 30.18 25.81 -1.60
C CYS A 22 28.88 25.13 -1.16
N SER A 23 27.78 25.46 -1.84
CA SER A 23 26.47 24.84 -1.61
C SER A 23 26.54 23.36 -1.97
N HIS A 24 26.87 22.52 -0.99
CA HIS A 24 26.65 21.10 -1.08
C HIS A 24 25.14 20.89 -1.17
N ARG A 25 24.66 20.73 -2.41
CA ARG A 25 23.36 20.14 -2.70
C ARG A 25 23.42 18.73 -2.09
N THR A 26 22.95 18.59 -0.86
CA THR A 26 22.71 17.28 -0.25
C THR A 26 21.78 16.54 -1.18
N ARG A 27 22.27 15.48 -1.81
CA ARG A 27 21.37 14.53 -2.49
C ARG A 27 20.42 14.04 -1.40
N GLU A 28 19.17 14.48 -1.45
CA GLU A 28 18.10 13.90 -0.63
C GLU A 28 18.08 12.41 -0.93
N VAL A 29 18.44 11.60 0.06
CA VAL A 29 18.26 10.16 -0.01
C VAL A 29 16.75 9.94 -0.02
N PRO A 30 16.16 9.28 -1.03
CA PRO A 30 14.73 9.01 -1.06
C PRO A 30 14.34 8.30 0.23
N MET A 31 13.36 8.84 0.96
CA MET A 31 12.84 8.15 2.13
C MET A 31 12.14 6.86 1.68
N PRO A 32 12.43 5.71 2.30
CA PRO A 32 11.75 4.47 1.93
C PRO A 32 10.25 4.61 2.21
N THR A 33 9.42 4.17 1.27
CA THR A 33 7.97 4.14 1.45
C THR A 33 7.61 3.18 2.59
N PRO A 34 6.83 3.62 3.61
CA PRO A 34 6.38 2.72 4.66
C PRO A 34 5.54 1.58 4.12
N MET A 35 5.56 0.43 4.79
CA MET A 35 4.64 -0.66 4.51
C MET A 35 3.21 -0.32 4.96
N LEU A 36 2.22 -0.76 4.20
CA LEU A 36 0.81 -0.67 4.58
C LEU A 36 0.39 -1.93 5.33
N GLN A 37 -0.06 -1.77 6.56
CA GLN A 37 -0.59 -2.84 7.39
C GLN A 37 -2.09 -2.67 7.61
N ILE A 38 -2.82 -3.78 7.64
CA ILE A 38 -4.23 -3.80 8.04
C ILE A 38 -4.40 -4.56 9.36
N ALA A 39 -4.88 -3.86 10.39
CA ALA A 39 -5.32 -4.48 11.65
C ALA A 39 -6.63 -5.23 11.40
N MET A 40 -6.83 -6.45 11.88
CA MET A 40 -8.09 -7.20 11.77
C MET A 40 -8.77 -7.33 13.14
N ASP A 41 -9.32 -6.22 13.65
CA ASP A 41 -9.97 -6.15 14.97
C ASP A 41 -11.41 -6.71 14.97
N TYR A 42 -11.56 -7.94 14.49
CA TYR A 42 -12.81 -8.67 14.55
C TYR A 42 -12.88 -9.49 15.85
N ILE A 43 -14.08 -9.91 16.24
CA ILE A 43 -14.28 -10.89 17.33
C ILE A 43 -14.71 -12.27 16.80
N SER A 44 -14.79 -12.43 15.48
CA SER A 44 -15.11 -13.69 14.82
C SER A 44 -14.26 -13.89 13.57
N LEU A 45 -13.87 -15.14 13.32
CA LEU A 45 -12.94 -15.50 12.26
C LEU A 45 -13.52 -15.32 10.84
N PRO A 46 -14.75 -15.77 10.51
CA PRO A 46 -15.27 -15.68 9.15
C PRO A 46 -15.25 -14.27 8.51
N PRO A 47 -15.71 -13.19 9.18
CA PRO A 47 -15.63 -11.85 8.59
C PRO A 47 -14.18 -11.35 8.47
N ALA A 48 -13.27 -11.76 9.36
CA ALA A 48 -11.86 -11.42 9.25
C ALA A 48 -11.21 -12.06 8.01
N LEU A 49 -11.50 -13.34 7.74
CA LEU A 49 -11.02 -14.04 6.55
C LEU A 49 -11.59 -13.44 5.26
N ALA A 50 -12.91 -13.18 5.23
CA ALA A 50 -13.56 -12.55 4.10
C ALA A 50 -12.98 -11.15 3.79
N MET A 51 -12.58 -10.41 4.83
CA MET A 51 -11.88 -9.14 4.68
C MET A 51 -10.47 -9.33 4.14
N ALA A 52 -9.69 -10.26 4.70
CA ALA A 52 -8.33 -10.57 4.27
C ALA A 52 -8.27 -10.94 2.78
N MET A 53 -9.19 -11.78 2.29
CA MET A 53 -9.28 -12.12 0.85
C MET A 53 -9.40 -10.90 -0.06
N LYS A 54 -10.08 -9.84 0.40
CA LYS A 54 -10.28 -8.62 -0.38
C LYS A 54 -9.05 -7.73 -0.40
N VAL A 55 -8.39 -7.58 0.76
CA VAL A 55 -7.35 -6.54 0.95
C VAL A 55 -5.93 -7.07 0.86
N ALA A 56 -5.69 -8.38 1.01
CA ALA A 56 -4.35 -8.99 1.00
C ALA A 56 -3.46 -8.59 -0.20
N PRO A 57 -4.00 -8.40 -1.43
CA PRO A 57 -3.19 -7.93 -2.57
C PRO A 57 -2.66 -6.48 -2.41
N GLU A 58 -3.37 -5.65 -1.63
CA GLU A 58 -3.09 -4.21 -1.54
C GLU A 58 -2.28 -3.82 -0.30
N VAL A 59 -2.13 -4.73 0.67
CA VAL A 59 -1.44 -4.47 1.95
C VAL A 59 -0.18 -5.34 2.04
N ASP A 60 0.82 -4.88 2.78
CA ASP A 60 2.06 -5.62 3.02
C ASP A 60 1.94 -6.59 4.20
N ILE A 61 1.22 -6.16 5.25
CA ILE A 61 1.08 -6.91 6.51
C ILE A 61 -0.40 -7.06 6.88
N ILE A 62 -0.78 -8.26 7.31
CA ILE A 62 -2.07 -8.53 7.95
C ILE A 62 -1.84 -8.75 9.43
N GLU A 63 -2.48 -7.93 10.25
CA GLU A 63 -2.42 -8.05 11.70
C GLU A 63 -3.67 -8.76 12.22
N ILE A 64 -3.47 -9.84 12.97
CA ILE A 64 -4.51 -10.46 13.78
C ILE A 64 -4.62 -9.59 15.04
N GLY A 65 -5.56 -8.65 15.02
CA GLY A 65 -5.70 -7.65 16.08
C GLY A 65 -6.00 -8.29 17.44
N THR A 66 -5.70 -7.56 18.53
CA THR A 66 -5.93 -8.04 19.91
C THR A 66 -7.33 -8.66 20.11
N PRO A 67 -8.45 -8.08 19.64
CA PRO A 67 -9.78 -8.68 19.81
C PRO A 67 -9.92 -10.06 19.14
N LEU A 68 -9.33 -10.23 17.95
CA LEU A 68 -9.41 -11.47 17.20
C LEU A 68 -8.54 -12.56 17.83
N CYS A 69 -7.33 -12.18 18.26
CA CYS A 69 -6.46 -13.05 19.05
C CYS A 69 -7.18 -13.55 20.32
N LYS A 70 -7.87 -12.66 21.04
CA LYS A 70 -8.58 -13.02 22.28
C LYS A 70 -9.84 -13.86 22.04
N ALA A 71 -10.57 -13.60 20.96
CA ALA A 71 -11.82 -14.28 20.69
C ALA A 71 -11.64 -15.67 20.07
N VAL A 72 -10.62 -15.85 19.23
CA VAL A 72 -10.43 -17.07 18.41
C VAL A 72 -9.14 -17.80 18.78
N GLY A 73 -8.16 -17.12 19.37
CA GLY A 73 -6.88 -17.71 19.73
C GLY A 73 -5.99 -17.98 18.52
N LEU A 74 -5.12 -18.98 18.64
CA LEU A 74 -4.09 -19.33 17.65
C LEU A 74 -4.66 -19.76 16.30
N ASP A 75 -5.90 -20.25 16.27
CA ASP A 75 -6.54 -20.69 15.03
C ASP A 75 -6.78 -19.52 14.07
N ALA A 76 -6.96 -18.29 14.58
CA ALA A 76 -7.01 -17.12 13.71
C ALA A 76 -5.71 -16.91 12.93
N ILE A 77 -4.55 -17.17 13.54
CA ILE A 77 -3.24 -17.03 12.90
C ILE A 77 -3.04 -18.16 11.88
N ARG A 78 -3.30 -19.41 12.27
CA ARG A 78 -3.14 -20.59 11.40
C ARG A 78 -3.99 -20.48 10.14
N THR A 79 -5.29 -20.24 10.31
CA THR A 79 -6.21 -20.14 9.18
C THR A 79 -5.91 -18.91 8.33
N MET A 80 -5.48 -17.78 8.92
CA MET A 80 -5.04 -16.64 8.13
C MET A 80 -3.82 -16.99 7.28
N ARG A 81 -2.79 -17.62 7.86
CA ARG A 81 -1.59 -18.07 7.13
C ARG A 81 -1.94 -18.98 5.95
N GLU A 82 -2.79 -19.97 6.19
CA GLU A 82 -3.26 -20.87 5.13
C GLU A 82 -3.95 -20.11 3.99
N LEU A 83 -4.77 -19.10 4.33
CA LEU A 83 -5.49 -18.29 3.37
C LEU A 83 -4.57 -17.39 2.52
N VAL A 84 -3.60 -16.73 3.15
CA VAL A 84 -2.82 -15.65 2.50
C VAL A 84 -1.47 -16.10 1.95
N GLY A 85 -1.09 -17.36 2.19
CA GLY A 85 0.15 -17.95 1.71
C GLY A 85 1.38 -17.52 2.51
N PRO A 86 2.57 -18.09 2.23
CA PRO A 86 3.78 -17.92 3.04
C PRO A 86 4.45 -16.55 2.91
N ASP A 87 4.23 -15.83 1.81
CA ASP A 87 4.93 -14.58 1.52
C ASP A 87 4.29 -13.35 2.18
N LYS A 88 3.03 -13.46 2.62
CA LYS A 88 2.34 -12.38 3.30
C LYS A 88 2.82 -12.27 4.75
N LEU A 89 3.21 -11.07 5.17
CA LEU A 89 3.60 -10.84 6.56
C LEU A 89 2.38 -10.88 7.48
N ILE A 90 2.49 -11.60 8.60
CA ILE A 90 1.45 -11.67 9.64
C ILE A 90 1.98 -11.16 10.97
N LEU A 91 1.27 -10.18 11.54
CA LEU A 91 1.49 -9.72 12.91
C LEU A 91 0.43 -10.35 13.85
N ALA A 92 0.87 -11.02 14.90
CA ALA A 92 0.00 -11.43 16.00
C ALA A 92 0.01 -10.34 17.10
N ASP A 93 -1.07 -9.56 17.18
CA ASP A 93 -1.15 -8.46 18.14
C ASP A 93 -1.64 -8.95 19.53
N PHE A 94 -0.78 -9.71 20.20
CA PHE A 94 -1.10 -10.28 21.51
C PHE A 94 -1.10 -9.24 22.63
N LYS A 95 -0.28 -8.18 22.49
CA LYS A 95 0.00 -7.22 23.57
C LYS A 95 0.40 -7.95 24.86
N SER A 96 1.29 -8.93 24.72
CA SER A 96 1.69 -9.85 25.79
C SER A 96 2.15 -9.10 27.04
N PRO A 97 1.47 -9.24 28.19
CA PRO A 97 1.88 -8.60 29.44
C PRO A 97 2.86 -9.44 30.26
N ASP A 98 2.86 -10.76 30.04
CA ASP A 98 3.69 -11.74 30.75
C ASP A 98 3.99 -12.93 29.83
N VAL A 99 4.85 -13.86 30.30
CA VAL A 99 5.22 -15.12 29.62
C VAL A 99 5.68 -14.94 28.17
N GLY A 100 6.44 -13.86 27.92
CA GLY A 100 6.74 -13.35 26.59
C GLY A 100 7.36 -14.37 25.63
N GLY A 101 8.33 -15.18 26.10
CA GLY A 101 8.92 -16.23 25.26
C GLY A 101 7.94 -17.34 24.88
N LEU A 102 7.02 -17.72 25.79
CA LEU A 102 5.99 -18.72 25.52
C LEU A 102 4.99 -18.20 24.49
N GLU A 103 4.45 -17.01 24.69
CA GLU A 103 3.48 -16.41 23.79
C GLU A 103 4.07 -16.08 22.41
N ALA A 104 5.32 -15.61 22.37
CA ALA A 104 6.04 -15.43 21.11
C ALA A 104 6.20 -16.76 20.35
N LYS A 105 6.61 -17.82 21.04
CA LYS A 105 6.69 -19.16 20.43
C LYS A 105 5.34 -19.63 19.91
N MET A 106 4.27 -19.47 20.69
CA MET A 106 2.91 -19.82 20.26
C MET A 106 2.48 -19.07 18.99
N ALA A 107 2.77 -17.78 18.90
CA ALA A 107 2.46 -16.98 17.72
C ALA A 107 3.24 -17.43 16.48
N PHE A 108 4.56 -17.64 16.62
CA PHE A 108 5.43 -18.03 15.51
C PHE A 108 5.14 -19.46 15.03
N ASP A 109 4.93 -20.41 15.95
CA ASP A 109 4.54 -21.78 15.60
C ASP A 109 3.16 -21.83 14.90
N ALA A 110 2.27 -20.88 15.20
CA ALA A 110 0.99 -20.74 14.52
C ALA A 110 1.09 -20.07 13.13
N GLY A 111 2.26 -19.52 12.76
CA GLY A 111 2.53 -18.96 11.44
C GLY A 111 2.65 -17.44 11.38
N ALA A 112 2.70 -16.74 12.52
CA ALA A 112 2.98 -15.31 12.56
C ALA A 112 4.46 -15.02 12.22
N ASP A 113 4.71 -13.87 11.62
CA ASP A 113 6.06 -13.35 11.35
C ASP A 113 6.53 -12.38 12.43
N MET A 114 5.57 -11.79 13.12
CA MET A 114 5.79 -10.76 14.12
C MET A 114 4.81 -10.92 15.27
N MET A 115 5.17 -10.45 16.46
CA MET A 115 4.26 -10.38 17.60
C MET A 115 4.48 -9.12 18.46
N THR A 116 3.44 -8.70 19.20
CA THR A 116 3.50 -7.49 20.06
C THR A 116 3.61 -7.81 21.56
N VAL A 117 4.50 -7.11 22.25
CA VAL A 117 4.60 -7.09 23.73
C VAL A 117 4.19 -5.72 24.23
N ILE A 118 3.33 -5.64 25.25
CA ILE A 118 2.82 -4.36 25.77
C ILE A 118 3.90 -3.64 26.59
N GLY A 119 4.01 -2.31 26.48
CA GLY A 119 4.99 -1.50 27.19
C GLY A 119 4.90 -1.53 28.73
N GLY A 120 3.79 -2.04 29.26
CA GLY A 120 3.61 -2.30 30.69
C GLY A 120 4.22 -3.62 31.19
N ALA A 121 4.73 -4.49 30.30
CA ALA A 121 5.34 -5.75 30.67
C ALA A 121 6.65 -5.56 31.44
N ALA A 122 6.99 -6.53 32.29
CA ALA A 122 8.28 -6.59 32.98
C ALA A 122 9.43 -6.73 31.96
N LEU A 123 10.61 -6.19 32.27
CA LEU A 123 11.75 -6.23 31.35
C LEU A 123 12.14 -7.68 30.98
N ALA A 124 12.11 -8.60 31.94
CA ALA A 124 12.36 -10.02 31.72
C ALA A 124 11.38 -10.67 30.72
N THR A 125 10.12 -10.22 30.70
CA THR A 125 9.12 -10.65 29.71
C THR A 125 9.51 -10.19 28.31
N VAL A 126 9.95 -8.94 28.18
CA VAL A 126 10.42 -8.36 26.90
C VAL A 126 11.67 -9.09 26.41
N GLU A 127 12.66 -9.33 27.28
CA GLU A 127 13.88 -10.06 26.96
C GLU A 127 13.58 -11.50 26.52
N SER A 128 12.67 -12.19 27.21
CA SER A 128 12.25 -13.55 26.86
C SER A 128 11.56 -13.60 25.50
N ALA A 129 10.68 -12.64 25.19
CA ALA A 129 10.05 -12.53 23.88
C ALA A 129 11.06 -12.21 22.76
N LEU A 130 12.02 -11.30 23.01
CA LEU A 130 13.10 -10.97 22.08
C LEU A 130 13.96 -12.19 21.75
N ALA A 131 14.32 -12.98 22.77
CA ALA A 131 15.10 -14.20 22.59
C ALA A 131 14.35 -15.20 21.68
N ALA A 132 13.06 -15.46 21.98
CA ALA A 132 12.23 -16.33 21.16
C ALA A 132 12.07 -15.83 19.71
N ALA A 133 11.89 -14.53 19.51
CA ALA A 133 11.81 -13.92 18.18
C ALA A 133 13.12 -14.10 17.39
N LYS A 134 14.26 -13.85 18.04
CA LYS A 134 15.58 -14.04 17.43
C LYS A 134 15.83 -15.50 17.03
N ASP A 135 15.51 -16.44 17.92
CA ASP A 135 15.67 -17.88 17.65
C ASP A 135 14.78 -18.34 16.48
N ALA A 136 13.57 -17.80 16.38
CA ALA A 136 12.65 -18.06 15.28
C ALA A 136 12.96 -17.27 13.99
N LYS A 137 13.94 -16.35 14.01
CA LYS A 137 14.22 -15.37 12.93
C LYS A 137 12.97 -14.56 12.55
N LYS A 138 12.19 -14.21 13.56
CA LYS A 138 10.96 -13.40 13.50
C LYS A 138 11.18 -12.12 14.30
N GLU A 139 10.18 -11.23 14.33
CA GLU A 139 10.34 -9.92 14.99
C GLU A 139 9.37 -9.73 16.15
N MET A 140 9.83 -9.03 17.19
CA MET A 140 9.00 -8.56 18.30
C MET A 140 8.86 -7.04 18.20
N LEU A 141 7.64 -6.54 18.38
CA LEU A 141 7.34 -5.11 18.41
C LEU A 141 6.88 -4.70 19.81
N MET A 142 7.47 -3.64 20.36
CA MET A 142 6.96 -3.03 21.59
C MET A 142 5.74 -2.17 21.30
N GLU A 143 4.60 -2.54 21.87
CA GLU A 143 3.35 -1.80 21.80
C GLU A 143 3.32 -0.71 22.88
N LEU A 144 3.16 0.55 22.47
CA LEU A 144 3.30 1.71 23.36
C LEU A 144 1.99 2.15 24.02
N THR A 145 0.86 1.49 23.72
CA THR A 145 -0.44 1.79 24.34
C THR A 145 -0.33 1.81 25.87
N GLY A 146 -0.75 2.92 26.49
CA GLY A 146 -0.78 3.10 27.95
C GLY A 146 0.57 3.42 28.61
N VAL A 147 1.65 3.60 27.83
CA VAL A 147 2.96 3.98 28.35
C VAL A 147 3.01 5.48 28.62
N ARG A 148 3.26 5.87 29.88
CA ARG A 148 3.29 7.28 30.29
C ARG A 148 4.57 8.01 29.85
N ASP A 149 5.74 7.46 30.17
CA ASP A 149 7.04 8.03 29.80
C ASP A 149 7.70 7.16 28.72
N ILE A 150 7.22 7.34 27.49
CA ILE A 150 7.67 6.57 26.31
C ILE A 150 9.19 6.69 26.12
N LEU A 151 9.76 7.89 26.25
CA LEU A 151 11.17 8.13 25.96
C LEU A 151 12.10 7.53 27.03
N ALA A 152 11.72 7.58 28.31
CA ALA A 152 12.50 6.90 29.35
C ALA A 152 12.51 5.38 29.13
N ARG A 153 11.34 4.78 28.91
CA ARG A 153 11.21 3.34 28.66
C ARG A 153 11.90 2.90 27.38
N ALA A 154 11.84 3.71 26.32
CA ALA A 154 12.54 3.46 25.07
C ALA A 154 14.06 3.32 25.24
N ARG A 155 14.68 4.07 26.15
CA ARG A 155 16.13 3.91 26.43
C ARG A 155 16.43 2.53 27.03
N GLU A 156 15.61 2.05 27.96
CA GLU A 156 15.75 0.71 28.55
C GLU A 156 15.57 -0.38 27.48
N TRP A 157 14.52 -0.26 26.66
CA TRP A 157 14.25 -1.21 25.59
C TRP A 157 15.34 -1.22 24.51
N ARG A 158 15.95 -0.07 24.22
CA ARG A 158 17.07 0.00 23.28
C ARG A 158 18.28 -0.79 23.78
N GLN A 159 18.57 -0.72 25.08
CA GLN A 159 19.73 -1.40 25.68
C GLN A 159 19.64 -2.92 25.57
N ILE A 160 18.43 -3.48 25.66
CA ILE A 160 18.20 -4.93 25.53
C ILE A 160 17.99 -5.39 24.07
N GLY A 161 18.06 -4.46 23.10
CA GLY A 161 18.01 -4.79 21.68
C GLY A 161 16.62 -4.78 21.04
N VAL A 162 15.63 -4.10 21.63
CA VAL A 162 14.39 -3.80 20.92
C VAL A 162 14.71 -2.94 19.69
N GLU A 163 14.13 -3.30 18.54
CA GLU A 163 14.29 -2.57 17.28
C GLU A 163 13.00 -1.91 16.78
N ARG A 164 11.84 -2.48 17.12
CA ARG A 164 10.55 -2.04 16.57
C ARG A 164 9.57 -1.60 17.63
N MET A 165 8.77 -0.60 17.29
CA MET A 165 7.74 -0.05 18.18
C MET A 165 6.45 0.22 17.42
N VAL A 166 5.33 0.04 18.08
CA VAL A 166 4.01 0.50 17.62
C VAL A 166 3.62 1.71 18.45
N TYR A 167 3.65 2.89 17.82
CA TYR A 167 3.14 4.13 18.39
C TYR A 167 1.65 4.24 18.07
N HIS A 168 0.83 3.89 19.06
CA HIS A 168 -0.62 3.90 18.93
C HIS A 168 -1.21 5.16 19.56
N ARG A 169 -2.02 5.89 18.80
CA ARG A 169 -3.01 6.80 19.39
C ARG A 169 -4.17 5.96 19.91
N GLY A 170 -4.20 5.77 21.23
CA GLY A 170 -5.06 4.82 21.95
C GLY A 170 -6.52 4.79 21.47
N TRP A 171 -7.08 3.57 21.39
CA TRP A 171 -8.46 3.34 20.96
C TRP A 171 -9.47 3.94 21.94
N ASP A 172 -9.26 3.79 23.24
CA ASP A 172 -10.15 4.35 24.28
C ASP A 172 -9.99 5.87 24.42
N GLU A 173 -8.86 6.43 23.97
CA GLU A 173 -8.66 7.88 23.83
C GLU A 173 -9.42 8.46 22.63
N GLN A 174 -9.94 7.63 21.72
CA GLN A 174 -10.87 8.08 20.66
C GLN A 174 -12.26 8.39 21.22
N ALA A 175 -12.65 7.81 22.37
CA ALA A 175 -13.83 8.26 23.10
C ALA A 175 -13.66 9.68 23.67
N PHE A 176 -12.40 10.14 23.79
CA PHE A 176 -12.02 11.48 24.22
C PHE A 176 -11.33 12.28 23.09
N SER A 177 -11.85 12.27 21.87
CA SER A 177 -11.54 13.26 20.80
C SER A 177 -10.07 13.67 20.58
N ARG A 178 -9.09 12.86 20.97
CA ARG A 178 -7.67 13.24 20.91
C ARG A 178 -7.21 13.18 19.46
N GLN A 179 -6.73 14.29 18.92
CA GLN A 179 -6.17 14.36 17.57
C GLN A 179 -4.66 14.07 17.60
N TRP A 180 -4.10 13.73 16.44
CA TRP A 180 -2.65 13.72 16.26
C TRP A 180 -2.13 15.15 16.34
N VAL A 181 -1.14 15.38 17.20
CA VAL A 181 -0.58 16.71 17.46
C VAL A 181 0.93 16.72 17.27
N GLU A 182 1.53 17.90 17.17
CA GLU A 182 2.96 18.05 16.88
C GLU A 182 3.86 17.40 17.93
N GLU A 183 3.38 17.30 19.17
CA GLU A 183 4.06 16.58 20.26
C GLU A 183 4.22 15.09 19.94
N ASP A 184 3.21 14.45 19.33
CA ASP A 184 3.32 13.05 18.88
C ASP A 184 4.41 12.92 17.81
N ARG A 185 4.46 13.86 16.86
CA ARG A 185 5.47 13.88 15.80
C ARG A 185 6.88 14.03 16.38
N THR A 186 7.02 14.86 17.42
CA THR A 186 8.26 15.09 18.15
C THR A 186 8.72 13.82 18.86
N VAL A 187 7.83 13.13 19.58
CA VAL A 187 8.16 11.87 20.26
C VAL A 187 8.54 10.79 19.25
N ILE A 188 7.78 10.64 18.15
CA ILE A 188 8.10 9.68 17.08
C ILE A 188 9.48 9.98 16.47
N ARG A 189 9.79 11.26 16.19
CA ARG A 189 11.13 11.67 15.71
C ARG A 189 12.22 11.21 16.68
N GLN A 190 12.05 11.47 17.97
CA GLN A 190 13.05 11.09 18.98
C GLN A 190 13.23 9.58 19.09
N LEU A 191 12.16 8.79 18.95
CA LEU A 191 12.25 7.32 18.90
C LEU A 191 13.03 6.85 17.66
N ILE A 192 12.74 7.44 16.50
CA ILE A 192 13.47 7.17 15.26
C ILE A 192 14.96 7.53 15.41
N ASP A 193 15.28 8.68 16.01
CA ASP A 193 16.65 9.13 16.24
C ASP A 193 17.40 8.22 17.24
N MET A 194 16.69 7.54 18.14
CA MET A 194 17.23 6.46 18.99
C MET A 194 17.51 5.15 18.22
N GLY A 195 17.10 5.08 16.95
CA GLY A 195 17.31 3.95 16.05
C GLY A 195 16.15 2.95 16.01
N PHE A 196 14.96 3.31 16.50
CA PHE A 196 13.78 2.45 16.40
C PHE A 196 13.12 2.54 15.02
N LYS A 197 12.66 1.41 14.50
CA LYS A 197 11.70 1.35 13.39
C LYS A 197 10.31 1.55 13.97
N VAL A 198 9.74 2.73 13.74
CA VAL A 198 8.44 3.10 14.32
C VAL A 198 7.30 2.79 13.34
N THR A 199 6.35 2.02 13.83
CA THR A 199 5.04 1.79 13.23
C THR A 199 4.03 2.76 13.84
N VAL A 200 3.19 3.40 13.02
CA VAL A 200 2.14 4.33 13.51
C VAL A 200 0.74 3.76 13.29
N THR A 201 -0.14 3.96 14.27
CA THR A 201 -1.52 3.48 14.23
C THR A 201 -2.46 4.31 15.10
N GLY A 202 -3.76 4.23 14.84
CA GLY A 202 -4.81 4.88 15.63
C GLY A 202 -5.63 5.88 14.81
N GLY A 203 -6.70 5.38 14.18
CA GLY A 203 -7.64 6.18 13.38
C GLY A 203 -6.99 6.93 12.23
N ILE A 204 -6.00 6.30 11.58
CA ILE A 204 -5.32 6.87 10.43
C ILE A 204 -6.25 6.87 9.22
N THR A 205 -6.45 8.06 8.65
CA THR A 205 -7.18 8.31 7.41
C THR A 205 -6.20 8.75 6.32
N LYS A 206 -6.58 8.68 5.04
CA LYS A 206 -5.70 9.10 3.93
C LYS A 206 -5.19 10.54 4.09
N PRO A 207 -6.03 11.55 4.42
CA PRO A 207 -5.54 12.93 4.60
C PRO A 207 -4.51 13.06 5.73
N LEU A 208 -4.56 12.17 6.73
CA LEU A 208 -3.63 12.20 7.85
C LEU A 208 -2.24 11.68 7.48
N LEU A 209 -2.08 10.94 6.38
CA LEU A 209 -0.76 10.40 5.98
C LEU A 209 0.30 11.50 5.83
N ALA A 210 -0.09 12.69 5.36
CA ALA A 210 0.81 13.84 5.20
C ALA A 210 1.42 14.31 6.53
N PHE A 211 0.76 14.09 7.67
CA PHE A 211 1.30 14.40 9.00
C PHE A 211 2.57 13.60 9.32
N PHE A 212 2.61 12.33 8.87
CA PHE A 212 3.74 11.42 9.09
C PHE A 212 4.82 11.49 8.01
N GLN A 213 4.52 12.08 6.85
CA GLN A 213 5.44 12.15 5.71
C GLN A 213 6.85 12.66 6.06
N PRO A 214 7.03 13.68 6.94
CA PRO A 214 8.36 14.16 7.31
C PRO A 214 9.17 13.17 8.17
N LEU A 215 8.60 12.04 8.59
CA LEU A 215 9.22 11.03 9.43
C LEU A 215 9.50 9.76 8.61
N PRO A 216 10.65 9.09 8.81
CA PRO A 216 10.93 7.78 8.22
C PRO A 216 10.24 6.67 9.03
N VAL A 217 8.90 6.71 9.10
CA VAL A 217 8.10 5.63 9.70
C VAL A 217 8.25 4.36 8.86
N SER A 218 8.28 3.18 9.49
CA SER A 218 8.48 1.91 8.78
C SER A 218 7.17 1.27 8.31
N VAL A 219 6.09 1.48 9.06
CA VAL A 219 4.77 0.86 8.81
C VAL A 219 3.67 1.84 9.20
N VAL A 220 2.61 1.88 8.41
CA VAL A 220 1.35 2.55 8.73
C VAL A 220 0.26 1.50 8.87
N ILE A 221 -0.37 1.42 10.04
CA ILE A 221 -1.49 0.50 10.28
C ILE A 221 -2.82 1.23 10.08
N CYS A 222 -3.67 0.64 9.25
CA CYS A 222 -5.02 1.12 8.99
C CYS A 222 -6.05 0.05 9.35
N GLY A 223 -7.05 0.43 10.13
CA GLY A 223 -8.17 -0.44 10.50
C GLY A 223 -9.45 -0.06 9.76
N ARG A 224 -10.34 0.63 10.48
CA ARG A 224 -11.66 1.07 10.00
C ARG A 224 -11.60 1.93 8.74
N GLY A 225 -10.56 2.76 8.60
CA GLY A 225 -10.31 3.57 7.40
C GLY A 225 -10.17 2.76 6.10
N ILE A 226 -10.00 1.44 6.21
CA ILE A 226 -10.07 0.50 5.09
C ILE A 226 -11.29 -0.43 5.25
N ARG A 227 -11.39 -1.16 6.36
CA ARG A 227 -12.37 -2.26 6.54
C ARG A 227 -13.84 -1.85 6.60
N GLU A 228 -14.12 -0.64 7.08
CA GLU A 228 -15.48 -0.12 7.22
C GLU A 228 -15.84 0.83 6.08
N THR A 229 -14.98 0.94 5.08
CA THR A 229 -15.35 1.61 3.83
C THR A 229 -16.18 0.66 2.99
N PRO A 230 -17.05 1.18 2.11
CA PRO A 230 -17.84 0.30 1.29
C PRO A 230 -16.96 -0.45 0.25
N ASP A 231 -15.70 -0.04 0.01
CA ASP A 231 -14.66 -0.82 -0.70
C ASP A 231 -13.37 -0.97 0.11
N PRO A 232 -13.23 -2.05 0.85
CA PRO A 232 -11.98 -2.25 1.56
C PRO A 232 -10.77 -2.39 0.63
N ARG A 233 -10.93 -2.99 -0.56
CA ARG A 233 -9.81 -3.17 -1.48
C ARG A 233 -9.40 -1.84 -2.11
N GLN A 234 -10.36 -1.11 -2.66
CA GLN A 234 -10.08 0.20 -3.28
C GLN A 234 -9.58 1.22 -2.24
N ALA A 235 -10.10 1.21 -1.00
CA ALA A 235 -9.56 2.04 0.07
C ALA A 235 -8.09 1.70 0.39
N ALA A 236 -7.76 0.41 0.55
CA ALA A 236 -6.37 -0.03 0.78
C ALA A 236 -5.45 0.40 -0.36
N HIS A 237 -5.92 0.27 -1.61
CA HIS A 237 -5.19 0.73 -2.78
C HIS A 237 -4.90 2.24 -2.73
N GLU A 238 -5.92 3.06 -2.44
CA GLU A 238 -5.76 4.51 -2.32
C GLU A 238 -4.80 4.92 -1.19
N PHE A 239 -4.80 4.18 -0.07
CA PHE A 239 -3.78 4.35 0.97
C PHE A 239 -2.38 4.12 0.42
N ARG A 240 -2.16 3.00 -0.28
CA ARG A 240 -0.86 2.68 -0.88
C ARG A 240 -0.40 3.74 -1.86
N MET A 241 -1.31 4.23 -2.69
CA MET A 241 -1.03 5.25 -3.70
C MET A 241 -0.70 6.60 -3.07
N GLU A 242 -1.41 7.00 -2.02
CA GLU A 242 -1.10 8.20 -1.27
C GLU A 242 0.24 8.07 -0.53
N MET A 243 0.55 6.90 0.03
CA MET A 243 1.85 6.62 0.63
C MET A 243 2.99 6.68 -0.41
N GLN A 244 2.80 6.11 -1.59
CA GLN A 244 3.76 6.24 -2.69
C GLN A 244 3.94 7.69 -3.14
N ARG A 245 2.86 8.48 -3.20
CA ARG A 245 2.91 9.90 -3.55
C ARG A 245 3.71 10.72 -2.51
N LEU A 246 3.52 10.42 -1.23
CA LEU A 246 4.11 11.17 -0.11
C LEU A 246 5.58 10.79 0.17
N TRP A 247 5.92 9.50 0.13
CA TRP A 247 7.27 9.01 0.45
C TRP A 247 8.09 8.61 -0.78
N GLY A 248 7.45 8.18 -1.86
CA GLY A 248 8.10 7.55 -3.03
C GLY A 248 8.88 8.48 -3.95
N GLY A 249 9.20 9.72 -3.54
CA GLY A 249 10.20 10.57 -4.20
C GLY A 249 10.09 10.64 -5.73
N GLY A 250 8.89 10.84 -6.28
CA GLY A 250 8.69 11.14 -7.70
C GLY A 250 9.12 10.06 -8.70
N ALA A 251 8.39 8.94 -8.75
CA ALA A 251 7.89 8.30 -9.97
C ALA A 251 6.97 7.15 -9.52
N LEU A 252 5.75 7.11 -10.04
CA LEU A 252 4.83 6.00 -9.83
C LEU A 252 5.44 4.74 -10.44
N ALA A 253 6.11 3.94 -9.62
CA ALA A 253 6.51 2.59 -9.98
C ALA A 253 5.23 1.77 -10.10
N ALA A 254 4.80 1.53 -11.34
CA ALA A 254 3.65 0.71 -11.64
C ALA A 254 3.85 -0.69 -11.03
N PRO A 255 2.85 -1.26 -10.33
CA PRO A 255 2.98 -2.57 -9.68
C PRO A 255 2.96 -3.75 -10.67
N PHE A 256 2.94 -3.50 -11.98
CA PHE A 256 3.01 -4.53 -13.02
C PHE A 256 3.88 -4.07 -14.20
N PRO A 257 4.63 -4.97 -14.87
CA PRO A 257 5.34 -4.64 -16.09
C PRO A 257 4.31 -4.25 -17.18
N GLY A 258 4.24 -2.95 -17.50
CA GLY A 258 3.58 -2.44 -18.71
C GLY A 258 2.46 -1.40 -18.58
N GLY A 259 2.04 -0.98 -17.38
CA GLY A 259 1.01 0.06 -17.25
C GLY A 259 1.60 1.39 -16.80
N LYS A 260 1.56 2.44 -17.64
CA LYS A 260 1.83 3.81 -17.15
C LYS A 260 0.64 4.23 -16.29
N VAL A 261 0.88 4.59 -15.03
CA VAL A 261 -0.13 5.25 -14.19
C VAL A 261 -0.27 6.67 -14.71
N ALA A 262 -1.39 6.96 -15.37
CA ALA A 262 -1.64 8.28 -15.93
C ALA A 262 -2.16 9.21 -14.82
N ALA A 263 -1.42 10.28 -14.57
CA ALA A 263 -1.66 11.23 -13.49
C ALA A 263 -2.68 12.35 -13.83
N SER A 264 -3.70 12.07 -14.67
CA SER A 264 -4.69 13.08 -15.08
C SER A 264 -6.10 12.53 -15.23
N SER A 265 -7.11 13.35 -14.91
CA SER A 265 -8.54 13.07 -15.12
C SER A 265 -8.88 12.68 -16.57
N ALA A 266 -8.09 13.16 -17.54
CA ALA A 266 -8.28 12.84 -18.96
C ALA A 266 -8.01 11.36 -19.27
N ALA A 267 -6.96 10.75 -18.69
CA ALA A 267 -6.65 9.34 -18.92
C ALA A 267 -7.62 8.41 -18.18
N GLU A 268 -8.11 8.87 -17.04
CA GLU A 268 -9.19 8.24 -16.29
C GLU A 268 -10.50 8.23 -17.07
N ASN A 269 -10.88 9.36 -17.66
CA ASN A 269 -12.05 9.47 -18.53
C ASN A 269 -11.87 8.63 -19.81
N ALA A 270 -10.67 8.59 -20.39
CA ALA A 270 -10.38 7.74 -21.54
C ALA A 270 -10.58 6.25 -21.25
N ALA A 271 -10.10 5.77 -20.09
CA ALA A 271 -10.31 4.39 -19.65
C ALA A 271 -11.79 4.07 -19.38
N LYS A 272 -12.53 5.01 -18.77
CA LYS A 272 -13.97 4.89 -18.56
C LYS A 272 -14.74 4.82 -19.90
N ALA A 273 -14.41 5.71 -20.82
CA ALA A 273 -15.06 5.82 -22.13
C ALA A 273 -14.87 4.53 -22.95
N LEU A 274 -13.66 3.95 -22.95
CA LEU A 274 -13.43 2.65 -23.61
C LEU A 274 -14.22 1.52 -22.95
N ARG A 275 -14.22 1.41 -21.61
CA ARG A 275 -14.94 0.33 -20.90
C ARG A 275 -16.44 0.36 -21.16
N TRP A 276 -17.06 1.51 -20.98
CA TRP A 276 -18.51 1.66 -21.17
C TRP A 276 -18.87 1.56 -22.63
N GLY A 277 -18.07 2.16 -23.51
CA GLY A 277 -18.26 2.04 -24.94
C GLY A 277 -18.27 0.59 -25.42
N LEU A 278 -17.30 -0.22 -24.97
CA LEU A 278 -17.23 -1.64 -25.33
C LEU A 278 -18.37 -2.47 -24.69
N SER A 279 -18.77 -2.14 -23.47
CA SER A 279 -19.91 -2.79 -22.80
C SER A 279 -21.22 -2.52 -23.54
N GLU A 280 -21.50 -1.26 -23.90
CA GLU A 280 -22.69 -0.88 -24.66
C GLU A 280 -22.67 -1.39 -26.10
N MET A 281 -21.48 -1.70 -26.65
CA MET A 281 -21.36 -2.45 -27.91
C MET A 281 -21.79 -3.92 -27.80
N GLY A 282 -22.08 -4.42 -26.59
CA GLY A 282 -22.46 -5.81 -26.33
C GLY A 282 -21.28 -6.76 -26.10
N LEU A 283 -20.09 -6.23 -25.80
CA LEU A 283 -18.89 -7.04 -25.57
C LEU A 283 -18.70 -7.39 -24.09
N ALA A 284 -18.26 -8.63 -23.83
CA ALA A 284 -17.99 -9.10 -22.49
C ALA A 284 -16.57 -8.70 -22.04
N LEU A 285 -16.44 -8.00 -20.92
CA LEU A 285 -15.15 -7.69 -20.31
C LEU A 285 -14.64 -8.93 -19.53
N THR A 286 -13.33 -9.24 -19.60
CA THR A 286 -12.74 -10.44 -18.94
C THR A 286 -12.65 -10.32 -17.42
N VAL A 287 -12.62 -9.08 -16.90
CA VAL A 287 -12.95 -8.81 -15.51
C VAL A 287 -14.47 -8.86 -15.42
N ASP A 288 -14.99 -9.97 -14.88
CA ASP A 288 -16.42 -10.23 -14.82
C ASP A 288 -17.17 -9.07 -14.13
N GLY A 289 -17.87 -8.28 -14.93
CA GLY A 289 -18.82 -7.27 -14.48
C GLY A 289 -19.97 -7.85 -13.64
N ARG A 290 -20.07 -9.17 -13.46
CA ARG A 290 -21.09 -9.80 -12.60
C ARG A 290 -20.73 -9.85 -11.12
N GLY A 291 -19.47 -9.55 -10.75
CA GLY A 291 -19.04 -9.31 -9.37
C GLY A 291 -18.59 -7.87 -9.10
N CYS A 292 -18.55 -7.03 -10.14
CA CYS A 292 -18.31 -5.60 -10.04
C CYS A 292 -19.69 -4.90 -9.97
N PRO A 293 -19.99 -4.10 -8.95
CA PRO A 293 -21.34 -3.54 -8.76
C PRO A 293 -21.74 -2.46 -9.81
N GLY A 294 -21.01 -2.35 -10.93
CA GLY A 294 -21.17 -1.24 -11.86
C GLY A 294 -20.31 -0.04 -11.50
N CYS A 295 -20.01 0.79 -12.50
CA CYS A 295 -19.22 2.03 -12.40
C CYS A 295 -20.10 3.28 -12.25
N ASP A 296 -21.26 3.15 -11.63
CA ASP A 296 -22.20 4.23 -11.34
C ASP A 296 -21.90 4.96 -10.01
N SER A 297 -20.81 4.59 -9.32
CA SER A 297 -20.34 5.29 -8.13
C SER A 297 -19.26 6.33 -8.44
N PRO A 298 -19.47 7.63 -8.13
CA PRO A 298 -18.43 8.67 -8.18
C PRO A 298 -17.23 8.42 -7.26
N GLN A 299 -17.31 7.39 -6.42
CA GLN A 299 -16.37 7.13 -5.32
C GLN A 299 -15.43 5.95 -5.57
N ARG A 300 -15.49 5.27 -6.73
CA ARG A 300 -14.56 4.16 -7.03
C ARG A 300 -14.21 4.02 -8.50
N PHE A 301 -12.92 4.13 -8.78
CA PHE A 301 -12.31 3.78 -10.04
C PHE A 301 -11.67 2.40 -9.94
N CYS A 302 -11.85 1.52 -10.93
CA CYS A 302 -11.01 0.33 -11.06
C CYS A 302 -9.64 0.74 -11.62
N TRP A 303 -8.58 0.51 -10.85
CA TRP A 303 -7.23 0.98 -11.18
C TRP A 303 -6.58 0.18 -12.29
N GLY A 304 -6.08 0.93 -13.28
CA GLY A 304 -5.50 0.47 -14.54
C GLY A 304 -6.19 1.16 -15.72
N THR A 305 -5.44 1.70 -16.67
CA THR A 305 -5.98 2.22 -17.94
C THR A 305 -6.47 1.10 -18.85
N ARG A 306 -5.97 -0.13 -18.63
CA ARG A 306 -6.25 -1.29 -19.45
C ARG A 306 -7.69 -1.76 -19.35
N VAL A 307 -8.29 -2.03 -20.51
CA VAL A 307 -9.61 -2.61 -20.71
C VAL A 307 -9.37 -3.94 -21.40
N GLU A 308 -9.83 -5.03 -20.81
CA GLU A 308 -9.68 -6.35 -21.41
C GLU A 308 -11.05 -6.94 -21.76
N VAL A 309 -11.19 -7.36 -23.01
CA VAL A 309 -12.44 -7.82 -23.62
C VAL A 309 -12.26 -9.29 -24.00
N ALA A 310 -13.19 -10.13 -23.57
CA ALA A 310 -13.27 -11.51 -24.00
C ALA A 310 -13.66 -11.56 -25.48
N MET A 311 -12.92 -12.33 -26.28
CA MET A 311 -13.24 -12.45 -27.70
C MET A 311 -14.53 -13.24 -27.90
N PRO A 312 -15.44 -12.76 -28.76
CA PRO A 312 -16.59 -13.54 -29.19
C PRO A 312 -16.16 -14.92 -29.74
N ALA A 313 -17.04 -15.91 -29.61
CA ALA A 313 -16.77 -17.26 -30.06
C ALA A 313 -16.36 -17.28 -31.55
N GLY A 314 -15.26 -17.94 -31.86
CA GLY A 314 -14.72 -18.01 -33.23
C GLY A 314 -13.88 -16.82 -33.67
N VAL A 315 -13.68 -15.81 -32.83
CA VAL A 315 -12.86 -14.62 -33.13
C VAL A 315 -11.50 -14.72 -32.46
N ASN A 316 -10.43 -14.54 -33.25
CA ASN A 316 -9.07 -14.47 -32.74
C ASN A 316 -8.68 -13.02 -32.44
N ALA A 317 -8.21 -12.76 -31.22
CA ALA A 317 -7.77 -11.44 -30.79
C ALA A 317 -6.67 -10.84 -31.68
N LEU A 318 -5.79 -11.67 -32.27
CA LEU A 318 -4.75 -11.18 -33.18
C LEU A 318 -5.32 -10.59 -34.47
N ASP A 319 -6.40 -11.17 -34.99
CA ASP A 319 -7.07 -10.68 -36.20
C ASP A 319 -7.75 -9.33 -35.92
N VAL A 320 -8.33 -9.18 -34.72
CA VAL A 320 -8.90 -7.91 -34.25
C VAL A 320 -7.81 -6.84 -34.14
N VAL A 321 -6.67 -7.15 -33.50
CA VAL A 321 -5.53 -6.22 -33.38
C VAL A 321 -5.01 -5.81 -34.76
N ALA A 322 -4.88 -6.75 -35.70
CA ALA A 322 -4.41 -6.46 -37.05
C ALA A 322 -5.37 -5.51 -37.81
N ARG A 323 -6.68 -5.68 -37.65
CA ARG A 323 -7.70 -4.80 -38.26
C ARG A 323 -7.76 -3.42 -37.59
N ILE A 324 -7.58 -3.35 -36.27
CA ILE A 324 -7.41 -2.07 -35.57
C ILE A 324 -6.15 -1.37 -36.12
N ALA A 325 -5.02 -2.07 -36.25
CA ALA A 325 -3.80 -1.48 -36.80
C ALA A 325 -3.96 -0.96 -38.24
N HIS A 326 -4.81 -1.61 -39.06
CA HIS A 326 -5.11 -1.16 -40.42
C HIS A 326 -5.98 0.11 -40.45
N SER A 327 -6.94 0.25 -39.54
CA SER A 327 -7.93 1.34 -39.55
C SER A 327 -7.56 2.54 -38.65
N PHE A 328 -6.92 2.28 -37.52
CA PHE A 328 -6.49 3.27 -36.52
C PHE A 328 -4.99 3.60 -36.60
N GLY A 329 -4.22 2.78 -37.32
CA GLY A 329 -2.75 2.84 -37.31
C GLY A 329 -2.14 1.94 -36.24
N HIS A 330 -0.86 1.61 -36.42
CA HIS A 330 -0.13 0.75 -35.49
C HIS A 330 0.01 1.46 -34.14
N THR A 331 -0.56 0.87 -33.09
CA THR A 331 -0.58 1.47 -31.75
C THR A 331 -0.31 0.43 -30.66
N PRO A 332 0.49 0.76 -29.63
CA PRO A 332 0.59 -0.07 -28.43
C PRO A 332 -0.68 -0.04 -27.56
N ALA A 333 -1.66 0.82 -27.91
CA ALA A 333 -2.95 0.91 -27.22
C ALA A 333 -3.91 -0.23 -27.55
N ALA A 334 -3.62 -1.10 -28.52
CA ALA A 334 -4.41 -2.28 -28.83
C ALA A 334 -3.50 -3.50 -28.95
N THR A 335 -3.61 -4.44 -28.02
CA THR A 335 -2.75 -5.63 -27.96
C THR A 335 -3.57 -6.87 -27.65
N ARG A 336 -2.99 -8.04 -27.93
CA ARG A 336 -3.56 -9.31 -27.47
C ARG A 336 -3.32 -9.46 -25.96
N GLY A 337 -4.37 -9.84 -25.22
CA GLY A 337 -4.26 -10.29 -23.84
C GLY A 337 -3.92 -11.78 -23.74
N SER A 338 -4.73 -12.52 -23.01
CA SER A 338 -4.71 -13.98 -22.97
C SER A 338 -4.99 -14.62 -24.35
N ALA A 339 -5.02 -15.96 -24.39
CA ALA A 339 -5.30 -16.69 -25.63
C ALA A 339 -6.61 -16.25 -26.33
N ALA A 340 -7.59 -15.75 -25.56
CA ALA A 340 -8.94 -15.41 -26.03
C ALA A 340 -9.39 -13.98 -25.64
N SER A 341 -8.46 -13.02 -25.48
CA SER A 341 -8.83 -11.65 -25.12
C SER A 341 -8.06 -10.55 -25.86
N LEU A 342 -8.71 -9.41 -26.04
CA LEU A 342 -8.15 -8.16 -26.55
C LEU A 342 -7.94 -7.20 -25.38
N VAL A 343 -6.80 -6.51 -25.36
CA VAL A 343 -6.49 -5.47 -24.38
C VAL A 343 -6.41 -4.12 -25.09
N LEU A 344 -7.19 -3.16 -24.61
CA LEU A 344 -7.09 -1.74 -24.99
C LEU A 344 -6.48 -0.94 -23.83
N ASP A 345 -5.46 -0.12 -24.11
CA ASP A 345 -4.75 0.70 -23.12
C ASP A 345 -4.67 2.17 -23.57
N PRO A 346 -5.60 3.05 -23.16
CA PRO A 346 -5.60 4.45 -23.54
C PRO A 346 -4.39 5.23 -23.01
N ALA A 347 -3.66 4.73 -22.00
CA ALA A 347 -2.41 5.38 -21.57
C ALA A 347 -1.27 5.23 -22.59
N GLN A 348 -1.46 4.38 -23.60
CA GLN A 348 -0.54 4.17 -24.72
C GLN A 348 -0.95 4.95 -25.96
N LEU A 349 -2.04 5.74 -25.89
CA LEU A 349 -2.41 6.67 -26.96
C LEU A 349 -1.44 7.86 -27.01
N PRO A 350 -1.10 8.38 -28.21
CA PRO A 350 -0.13 9.46 -28.35
C PRO A 350 -0.51 10.74 -27.61
N THR A 351 -1.78 11.14 -27.68
CA THR A 351 -2.27 12.37 -27.03
C THR A 351 -3.33 12.08 -25.97
N GLY A 352 -4.05 10.96 -26.08
CA GLY A 352 -5.15 10.63 -25.17
C GLY A 352 -6.33 11.59 -25.29
N ALA A 353 -6.39 12.36 -26.40
CA ALA A 353 -7.46 13.30 -26.66
C ALA A 353 -8.81 12.56 -26.84
N PRO A 354 -9.95 13.20 -26.52
CA PRO A 354 -11.28 12.61 -26.69
C PRO A 354 -11.50 11.92 -28.04
N ASN A 355 -11.06 12.56 -29.13
CA ASN A 355 -11.22 12.01 -30.47
C ASN A 355 -10.39 10.73 -30.67
N GLU A 356 -9.15 10.65 -30.18
CA GLU A 356 -8.33 9.42 -30.28
C GLU A 356 -8.97 8.23 -29.56
N VAL A 357 -9.59 8.49 -28.40
CA VAL A 357 -10.29 7.46 -27.62
C VAL A 357 -11.52 6.95 -28.36
N LEU A 358 -12.31 7.86 -28.92
CA LEU A 358 -13.50 7.54 -29.71
C LEU A 358 -13.14 6.82 -31.01
N ASP A 359 -12.04 7.21 -31.66
CA ASP A 359 -11.56 6.58 -32.87
C ASP A 359 -11.04 5.16 -32.61
N LEU A 360 -10.33 4.94 -31.49
CA LEU A 360 -9.91 3.59 -31.07
C LEU A 360 -11.12 2.68 -30.79
N LEU A 361 -12.13 3.23 -30.13
CA LEU A 361 -13.37 2.52 -29.84
C LEU A 361 -14.12 2.17 -31.14
N ARG A 362 -14.23 3.11 -32.08
CA ARG A 362 -14.83 2.91 -33.41
C ARG A 362 -14.07 1.86 -34.21
N ALA A 363 -12.74 1.92 -34.23
CA ALA A 363 -11.88 0.95 -34.91
C ALA A 363 -12.07 -0.46 -34.35
N THR A 364 -12.17 -0.59 -33.02
CA THR A 364 -12.43 -1.88 -32.36
C THR A 364 -13.78 -2.47 -32.76
N GLY A 365 -14.85 -1.67 -32.73
CA GLY A 365 -16.18 -2.12 -33.16
C GLY A 365 -16.22 -2.51 -34.65
N ASN A 366 -15.58 -1.72 -35.52
CA ASN A 366 -15.50 -2.05 -36.95
C ASN A 366 -14.72 -3.34 -37.21
N ALA A 367 -13.58 -3.54 -36.55
CA ALA A 367 -12.77 -4.74 -36.67
C ALA A 367 -13.57 -6.01 -36.30
N LEU A 368 -14.37 -5.95 -35.22
CA LEU A 368 -15.22 -7.05 -34.80
C LEU A 368 -16.37 -7.29 -35.79
N ARG A 369 -16.99 -6.22 -36.31
CA ARG A 369 -18.05 -6.33 -37.32
C ARG A 369 -17.57 -6.96 -38.63
N GLU A 370 -16.35 -6.62 -39.07
CA GLU A 370 -15.72 -7.23 -40.25
C GLU A 370 -15.40 -8.72 -40.06
N LEU A 371 -15.23 -9.16 -38.80
CA LEU A 371 -15.05 -10.57 -38.43
C LEU A 371 -16.39 -11.29 -38.18
N GLY A 372 -17.51 -10.66 -38.50
CA GLY A 372 -18.84 -11.25 -38.41
C GLY A 372 -19.52 -11.13 -37.04
N CYS A 373 -18.98 -10.32 -36.12
CA CYS A 373 -19.64 -10.06 -34.84
C CYS A 373 -20.78 -9.04 -34.97
N THR A 374 -21.87 -9.29 -34.24
CA THR A 374 -22.88 -8.27 -33.97
C THR A 374 -22.40 -7.38 -32.83
N VAL A 375 -22.16 -6.10 -33.11
CA VAL A 375 -21.76 -5.09 -32.12
C VAL A 375 -22.51 -3.78 -32.35
N ASP A 376 -22.99 -3.14 -31.27
CA ASP A 376 -23.69 -1.85 -31.36
C ASP A 376 -22.72 -0.67 -31.23
N ILE A 377 -22.04 -0.36 -32.34
CA ILE A 377 -21.02 0.69 -32.38
C ILE A 377 -21.62 2.06 -31.99
N ALA A 378 -22.88 2.31 -32.34
CA ALA A 378 -23.53 3.59 -32.09
C ALA A 378 -23.82 3.79 -30.59
N ALA A 379 -24.33 2.77 -29.92
CA ALA A 379 -24.54 2.79 -28.47
C ALA A 379 -23.22 3.01 -27.73
N GLY A 380 -22.17 2.29 -28.12
CA GLY A 380 -20.83 2.43 -27.54
C GLY A 380 -20.22 3.83 -27.68
N LEU A 381 -20.33 4.44 -28.86
CA LEU A 381 -19.79 5.78 -29.09
C LEU A 381 -20.59 6.86 -28.34
N SER A 382 -21.92 6.75 -28.31
CA SER A 382 -22.80 7.70 -27.63
C SER A 382 -22.44 7.84 -26.15
N ILE A 383 -22.22 6.71 -25.46
CA ILE A 383 -21.87 6.72 -24.04
C ILE A 383 -20.44 7.21 -23.80
N ALA A 384 -19.50 6.84 -24.67
CA ALA A 384 -18.10 7.27 -24.58
C ALA A 384 -17.97 8.79 -24.79
N GLU A 385 -18.70 9.36 -25.75
CA GLU A 385 -18.73 10.80 -25.98
C GLU A 385 -19.26 11.57 -24.78
N LYS A 386 -20.27 11.04 -24.08
CA LYS A 386 -20.79 11.65 -22.85
C LYS A 386 -19.71 11.67 -21.77
N ILE A 387 -19.04 10.54 -21.55
CA ILE A 387 -17.98 10.40 -20.54
C ILE A 387 -16.78 11.30 -20.83
N MET A 388 -16.43 11.51 -22.11
CA MET A 388 -15.28 12.37 -22.47
C MET A 388 -15.60 13.87 -22.43
N ARG A 389 -16.88 14.27 -22.28
CA ARG A 389 -17.31 15.67 -22.10
C ARG A 389 -17.38 16.10 -20.64
N ASP A 390 -17.59 15.16 -19.73
CA ASP A 390 -17.66 15.33 -18.27
C ASP A 390 -16.26 15.25 -17.64
#